data_AF-A0AAW2PDV1-F1
#
_entry.id   AF-A0AAW2PDV1-F1
#
_cell.length_a   1.000
_cell.length_b   1.000
_cell.length_c   1.000
_cell.angle_alpha   90.00
_cell.angle_beta   90.00
_cell.angle_gamma   90.00
#
_symmetry.space_group_name_H-M   'P 1'
#
loop_
_entity.id
_entity.type
_entity.pdbx_description
1 polymer ?
#
loop_
_entity_poly.entity_id
_entity_poly.type
_entity_poly.pdbx_seq_one_letter_code
_entity_poly.pdbx_strand_id
1 'polypeptide(L)'
;MDGSERYCYNPTLRWNPQVEEYFVKAYGVEHFARISKALMSNLSACNLVLYAFVRRPSCYSCIRVNTLKSTSDAVIEKLLAILQERGWQNDPAEGANVPYSSDDIATAPMDSAGFSDASVKKCSISKCKIPSLDYVVFVKGSGPHTIDYGYKKDKPPKEVIVSRKCAEAVLRGAHVYVPGVLACSAHVEKGETVAVSVSVEQPGTDGGWGVGFTRGTVLQGSQTDRYHFERNGLYIGQGTTMMSRAGMFRVSEGVALDMHNRVFNLPSFRDLLEGDIFLQNLPSIIAAHALDPQEGEKILDMCAAPGGKTTAIAILMKDKGEVIAADRSHNKVHLLNLAGAQIHMFHNDFIKWRHLNTIVVKLYKL
;
A
#
# COMPACT_ATOMS: atom_id res chain seq x y z
N MET A 1 -32.57 0.74 2.62
CA MET A 1 -31.40 0.07 2.01
C MET A 1 -31.40 -1.36 2.49
N ASP A 2 -31.24 -2.32 1.59
CA ASP A 2 -31.05 -3.71 1.98
C ASP A 2 -29.72 -3.82 2.77
N GLY A 3 -29.71 -4.56 3.87
CA GLY A 3 -28.53 -4.68 4.72
C GLY A 3 -27.37 -5.43 4.05
N SER A 4 -27.66 -6.14 2.97
CA SER A 4 -26.67 -6.83 2.12
C SER A 4 -25.78 -5.85 1.33
N GLU A 5 -26.33 -4.74 0.83
CA GLU A 5 -25.63 -3.74 0.01
C GLU A 5 -24.59 -2.94 0.80
N ARG A 6 -24.69 -2.95 2.14
CA ARG A 6 -23.76 -2.27 3.05
C ARG A 6 -22.35 -2.84 2.99
N TYR A 7 -22.25 -4.17 2.97
CA TYR A 7 -21.00 -4.91 3.08
C TYR A 7 -20.36 -5.07 1.70
N CYS A 8 -19.95 -3.96 1.11
CA CYS A 8 -19.29 -3.95 -0.18
C CYS A 8 -18.05 -3.06 -0.16
N TYR A 9 -17.28 -3.13 -1.25
CA TYR A 9 -16.19 -2.22 -1.54
C TYR A 9 -16.60 -1.33 -2.71
N ASN A 10 -17.10 -0.15 -2.40
CA ASN A 10 -17.46 0.88 -3.37
C ASN A 10 -17.07 2.26 -2.84
N PRO A 11 -15.76 2.50 -2.62
CA PRO A 11 -15.31 3.76 -2.04
C PRO A 11 -15.53 4.91 -3.03
N THR A 12 -15.96 6.06 -2.52
CA THR A 12 -16.11 7.27 -3.32
C THR A 12 -15.04 8.30 -2.92
N LEU A 13 -14.25 8.75 -3.90
CA LEU A 13 -13.27 9.84 -3.81
C LEU A 13 -13.94 11.12 -4.26
N ARG A 14 -13.66 12.14 -3.50
CA ARG A 14 -14.45 13.34 -3.46
C ARG A 14 -13.56 14.40 -2.82
N TRP A 15 -13.33 15.52 -3.47
CA TRP A 15 -12.27 16.45 -3.08
C TRP A 15 -12.78 17.54 -2.12
N ASN A 16 -11.88 18.19 -1.37
CA ASN A 16 -12.23 19.45 -0.72
C ASN A 16 -12.54 20.47 -1.83
N PRO A 17 -13.60 21.31 -1.73
CA PRO A 17 -14.05 22.13 -2.86
C PRO A 17 -12.98 23.13 -3.33
N GLN A 18 -12.20 23.69 -2.39
CA GLN A 18 -11.09 24.60 -2.73
C GLN A 18 -9.96 23.87 -3.46
N VAL A 19 -9.71 22.61 -3.09
CA VAL A 19 -8.70 21.75 -3.73
C VAL A 19 -9.17 21.30 -5.11
N GLU A 20 -10.45 20.98 -5.25
CA GLU A 20 -11.08 20.66 -6.52
C GLU A 20 -11.01 21.84 -7.48
N GLU A 21 -11.43 23.03 -7.05
CA GLU A 21 -11.36 24.25 -7.85
C GLU A 21 -9.93 24.54 -8.31
N TYR A 22 -8.95 24.41 -7.40
CA TYR A 22 -7.54 24.54 -7.73
C TYR A 22 -7.11 23.57 -8.84
N PHE A 23 -7.45 22.28 -8.72
CA PHE A 23 -7.04 21.29 -9.71
C PHE A 23 -7.80 21.38 -11.03
N VAL A 24 -9.08 21.74 -10.98
CA VAL A 24 -9.87 22.05 -12.17
C VAL A 24 -9.27 23.24 -12.91
N LYS A 25 -8.83 24.28 -12.20
CA LYS A 25 -8.15 25.44 -12.79
C LYS A 25 -6.77 25.07 -13.36
N ALA A 26 -6.01 24.21 -12.67
CA ALA A 26 -4.66 23.83 -13.08
C ALA A 26 -4.63 22.84 -14.26
N TYR A 27 -5.54 21.86 -14.29
CA TYR A 27 -5.52 20.76 -15.25
C TYR A 27 -6.70 20.78 -16.25
N GLY A 28 -7.71 21.62 -16.02
CA GLY A 28 -8.98 21.56 -16.74
C GLY A 28 -9.92 20.49 -16.20
N VAL A 29 -11.23 20.72 -16.36
CA VAL A 29 -12.30 19.86 -15.81
C VAL A 29 -12.15 18.41 -16.27
N GLU A 30 -11.99 18.18 -17.58
CA GLU A 30 -11.96 16.82 -18.14
C GLU A 30 -10.72 16.02 -17.73
N HIS A 31 -9.54 16.66 -17.71
CA HIS A 31 -8.31 15.98 -17.32
C HIS A 31 -8.33 15.66 -15.81
N PHE A 32 -8.78 16.61 -14.99
CA PHE A 32 -8.94 16.37 -13.56
C PHE A 32 -9.97 15.29 -13.25
N ALA A 33 -11.08 15.21 -14.00
CA ALA A 33 -12.06 14.14 -13.87
C ALA A 33 -11.45 12.76 -14.17
N ARG A 34 -10.61 12.65 -15.21
CA ARG A 34 -9.87 11.41 -15.53
C ARG A 34 -8.89 11.03 -14.43
N ILE A 35 -8.12 11.99 -13.90
CA ILE A 35 -7.23 11.77 -12.75
C ILE A 35 -8.05 11.25 -11.56
N SER A 36 -9.13 11.94 -11.20
CA SER A 36 -10.01 11.56 -10.09
C SER A 36 -10.61 10.16 -10.27
N LYS A 37 -11.02 9.79 -11.48
CA LYS A 37 -11.51 8.45 -11.81
C LYS A 37 -10.42 7.38 -11.70
N ALA A 38 -9.21 7.66 -12.20
CA ALA A 38 -8.07 6.75 -12.14
C ALA A 38 -7.61 6.49 -10.70
N LEU A 39 -7.85 7.45 -9.81
CA LEU A 39 -7.65 7.27 -8.38
C LEU A 39 -8.67 6.30 -7.75
N MET A 40 -9.79 5.94 -8.42
CA MET A 40 -10.91 5.18 -7.82
C MET A 40 -11.30 3.83 -8.46
N SER A 41 -11.79 3.79 -9.70
CA SER A 41 -12.53 2.67 -10.38
C SER A 41 -13.58 1.90 -9.53
N ASN A 42 -14.90 1.88 -9.81
CA ASN A 42 -15.65 1.81 -11.08
C ASN A 42 -17.09 2.39 -10.97
N LEU A 43 -17.59 2.89 -12.13
CA LEU A 43 -18.97 3.08 -12.65
C LEU A 43 -20.09 3.76 -11.82
N SER A 44 -20.42 5.02 -12.17
CA SER A 44 -21.59 5.41 -13.00
C SER A 44 -21.82 6.92 -12.84
N ALA A 45 -22.00 7.62 -13.95
CA ALA A 45 -22.40 9.01 -13.96
C ALA A 45 -23.88 9.09 -13.54
N CYS A 46 -24.18 9.69 -12.39
CA CYS A 46 -25.37 10.50 -12.11
C CYS A 46 -25.43 10.92 -10.62
N ASN A 47 -25.52 12.23 -10.42
CA ASN A 47 -26.07 12.96 -9.27
C ASN A 47 -25.33 13.00 -7.90
N LEU A 48 -25.00 14.25 -7.56
CA LEU A 48 -24.92 14.96 -6.28
C LEU A 48 -23.94 14.53 -5.14
N VAL A 49 -23.08 15.51 -4.82
CA VAL A 49 -22.54 15.98 -3.51
C VAL A 49 -21.82 15.00 -2.59
N LEU A 50 -20.71 15.46 -1.96
CA LEU A 50 -19.96 14.96 -0.76
C LEU A 50 -18.51 14.44 -0.97
N TYR A 51 -17.76 14.06 0.10
CA TYR A 51 -16.29 14.05 0.39
C TYR A 51 -15.47 12.68 0.57
N ALA A 52 -14.11 12.69 0.56
CA ALA A 52 -13.10 11.68 0.06
C ALA A 52 -12.86 10.25 0.65
N PHE A 53 -12.50 9.26 -0.22
CA PHE A 53 -11.27 8.38 -0.21
C PHE A 53 -11.41 6.85 0.02
N VAL A 54 -11.01 6.04 -0.99
CA VAL A 54 -10.00 4.94 -0.96
C VAL A 54 -9.39 4.85 -2.37
N ARG A 55 -8.07 5.05 -2.49
CA ARG A 55 -7.38 4.97 -3.80
C ARG A 55 -7.34 3.52 -4.25
N ARG A 56 -7.67 3.17 -5.51
CA ARG A 56 -7.43 1.80 -6.02
C ARG A 56 -5.95 1.49 -5.81
N PRO A 57 -5.59 0.46 -5.02
CA PRO A 57 -4.22 0.01 -4.95
C PRO A 57 -3.82 -0.44 -6.35
N SER A 58 -2.56 -0.22 -6.71
CA SER A 58 -1.98 -0.91 -7.86
C SER A 58 -2.22 -2.41 -7.68
N CYS A 59 -2.79 -3.10 -8.67
CA CYS A 59 -2.84 -4.57 -8.68
C CYS A 59 -1.44 -5.19 -8.89
N TYR A 60 -0.38 -4.41 -8.65
CA TYR A 60 1.01 -4.80 -8.74
C TYR A 60 1.74 -4.32 -7.50
N SER A 61 2.44 -5.24 -6.85
CA SER A 61 3.48 -4.92 -5.88
C SER A 61 4.78 -4.66 -6.64
N CYS A 62 5.31 -3.46 -6.50
CA CYS A 62 6.59 -3.07 -7.08
C CYS A 62 7.70 -3.29 -6.04
N ILE A 63 8.72 -4.04 -6.46
CA ILE A 63 9.81 -4.50 -5.62
C ILE A 63 11.12 -4.03 -6.25
N ARG A 64 11.92 -3.33 -5.46
CA ARG A 64 13.31 -3.05 -5.81
C ARG A 64 14.19 -4.16 -5.25
N VAL A 65 14.97 -4.78 -6.12
CA VAL A 65 15.95 -5.81 -5.73
C VAL A 65 17.23 -5.14 -5.26
N ASN A 66 17.82 -5.68 -4.19
CA ASN A 66 19.14 -5.27 -3.73
C ASN A 66 20.23 -6.00 -4.52
N THR A 67 20.73 -5.34 -5.56
CA THR A 67 21.76 -5.90 -6.46
C THR A 67 23.12 -6.10 -5.81
N LEU A 68 23.36 -5.56 -4.61
CA LEU A 68 24.56 -5.85 -3.82
C LEU A 68 24.54 -7.26 -3.20
N LYS A 69 23.35 -7.83 -3.00
CA LYS A 69 23.17 -9.14 -2.34
C LYS A 69 22.69 -10.22 -3.30
N SER A 70 21.78 -9.89 -4.21
CA SER A 70 21.14 -10.87 -5.07
C SER A 70 20.80 -10.31 -6.44
N THR A 71 20.65 -11.20 -7.43
CA THR A 71 20.22 -10.83 -8.78
C THR A 71 18.69 -10.83 -8.86
N SER A 72 18.14 -10.11 -9.84
CA SER A 72 16.69 -10.10 -10.08
C SER A 72 16.13 -11.50 -10.34
N ASP A 73 16.87 -12.36 -11.04
CA ASP A 73 16.43 -13.70 -11.40
C ASP A 73 16.38 -14.62 -10.17
N ALA A 74 17.43 -14.58 -9.33
CA ALA A 74 17.45 -15.34 -8.09
C ALA A 74 16.31 -14.91 -7.14
N VAL A 75 16.01 -13.61 -7.06
CA VAL A 75 14.86 -13.13 -6.28
C VAL A 75 13.54 -13.63 -6.86
N ILE A 76 13.37 -13.62 -8.19
CA ILE A 76 12.16 -14.13 -8.84
C ILE A 76 11.96 -15.61 -8.53
N GLU A 77 13.01 -16.43 -8.65
CA GLU A 77 12.95 -17.87 -8.34
C GLU A 77 12.57 -18.13 -6.88
N LYS A 78 13.21 -17.43 -5.94
CA LYS A 78 12.87 -17.53 -4.50
C LYS A 78 11.42 -17.11 -4.24
N LEU A 79 10.96 -16.02 -4.86
CA LEU A 79 9.58 -15.56 -4.71
C LEU A 79 8.58 -16.57 -5.29
N LEU A 80 8.86 -17.16 -6.45
CA LEU A 80 8.01 -18.18 -7.04
C LEU A 80 7.89 -19.41 -6.13
N ALA A 81 9.01 -19.88 -5.57
CA ALA A 81 9.01 -21.01 -4.63
C ALA A 81 8.16 -20.72 -3.38
N ILE A 82 8.36 -19.56 -2.74
CA ILE A 82 7.60 -19.16 -1.53
C ILE A 82 6.10 -19.01 -1.84
N LEU A 83 5.75 -18.45 -3.01
CA LEU A 83 4.35 -18.29 -3.39
C LEU A 83 3.68 -19.63 -3.71
N GLN A 84 4.42 -20.59 -4.27
CA GLN A 84 3.93 -21.96 -4.48
C GLN A 84 3.70 -22.69 -3.16
N GLU A 85 4.65 -22.62 -2.21
CA GLU A 85 4.53 -23.21 -0.88
C GLU A 85 3.32 -22.67 -0.11
N ARG A 86 3.05 -21.37 -0.24
CA ARG A 86 1.88 -20.71 0.39
C ARG A 86 0.57 -20.97 -0.34
N GLY A 87 0.58 -21.78 -1.41
CA GLY A 87 -0.61 -22.10 -2.20
C GLY A 87 -1.23 -20.87 -2.88
N TRP A 88 -0.43 -19.87 -3.23
CA TRP A 88 -0.94 -18.65 -3.86
C TRP A 88 -1.44 -18.94 -5.28
N GLN A 89 -2.76 -18.94 -5.46
CA GLN A 89 -3.41 -19.14 -6.75
C GLN A 89 -3.85 -17.78 -7.31
N ASN A 90 -3.41 -17.46 -8.53
CA ASN A 90 -4.08 -16.42 -9.31
C ASN A 90 -5.25 -17.09 -10.03
N ASP A 91 -6.48 -16.75 -9.69
CA ASP A 91 -7.63 -17.15 -10.51
C ASP A 91 -7.47 -16.55 -11.91
N PRO A 92 -7.70 -17.34 -12.98
CA PRO A 92 -7.82 -16.79 -14.32
C PRO A 92 -9.00 -15.82 -14.33
N ALA A 93 -8.76 -14.63 -14.85
CA ALA A 93 -9.73 -13.55 -14.93
C ALA A 93 -11.10 -14.05 -15.45
N GLU A 94 -12.14 -13.99 -14.62
CA GLU A 94 -13.50 -13.88 -15.14
C GLU A 94 -13.64 -12.50 -15.80
N GLY A 95 -14.09 -12.52 -17.05
CA GLY A 95 -14.10 -11.39 -17.95
C GLY A 95 -14.93 -10.21 -17.43
N ALA A 96 -14.25 -9.11 -17.13
CA ALA A 96 -14.79 -7.78 -17.31
C ALA A 96 -13.94 -7.08 -18.36
N ASN A 97 -14.42 -7.10 -19.60
CA ASN A 97 -13.94 -6.24 -20.67
C ASN A 97 -14.03 -4.78 -20.22
N VAL A 98 -12.93 -4.22 -19.74
CA VAL A 98 -12.75 -2.78 -19.66
C VAL A 98 -12.00 -2.40 -20.94
N PRO A 99 -12.62 -1.66 -21.88
CA PRO A 99 -11.91 -1.23 -23.07
C PRO A 99 -10.88 -0.19 -22.64
N TYR A 100 -9.62 -0.61 -22.50
CA TYR A 100 -8.51 0.28 -22.77
C TYR A 100 -8.40 0.36 -24.28
N SER A 101 -8.84 1.50 -24.83
CA SER A 101 -8.49 1.87 -26.20
C SER A 101 -6.97 1.91 -26.28
N SER A 102 -6.44 0.96 -27.04
CA SER A 102 -5.08 0.92 -27.52
C SER A 102 -4.87 2.05 -28.52
N ASP A 103 -4.51 3.23 -28.03
CA ASP A 103 -3.78 4.22 -28.81
C ASP A 103 -2.68 4.76 -27.90
N ASP A 104 -1.45 4.81 -28.42
CA ASP A 104 -0.20 5.18 -27.77
C ASP A 104 0.57 4.06 -27.04
N ILE A 105 1.10 3.11 -27.81
CA ILE A 105 2.54 2.81 -27.94
C ILE A 105 2.71 1.86 -29.14
N ALA A 106 3.58 2.25 -30.06
CA ALA A 106 3.78 1.68 -31.38
C ALA A 106 3.97 0.15 -31.44
N THR A 107 3.33 -0.41 -32.46
CA THR A 107 3.40 -1.77 -33.03
C THR A 107 4.78 -2.17 -33.56
N ALA A 108 5.22 -3.42 -33.32
CA ALA A 108 5.67 -4.44 -34.30
C ALA A 108 6.26 -5.69 -33.56
N PRO A 109 6.43 -6.88 -34.20
CA PRO A 109 5.46 -7.97 -34.20
C PRO A 109 5.91 -9.20 -33.39
N MET A 110 4.91 -10.03 -33.04
CA MET A 110 5.09 -11.37 -32.49
C MET A 110 5.47 -12.35 -33.60
N ASP A 111 6.58 -13.06 -33.43
CA ASP A 111 6.81 -14.35 -34.10
C ASP A 111 6.41 -15.49 -33.17
N SER A 112 5.45 -16.27 -33.66
CA SER A 112 4.98 -17.53 -33.10
C SER A 112 5.96 -18.66 -33.42
N ALA A 113 6.48 -19.32 -32.39
CA ALA A 113 6.92 -20.70 -32.49
C ALA A 113 6.54 -21.42 -31.19
N GLY A 114 5.64 -22.39 -31.31
CA GLY A 114 5.08 -23.12 -30.19
C GLY A 114 6.07 -24.07 -29.54
N PHE A 115 5.86 -24.30 -28.25
CA PHE A 115 6.09 -25.58 -27.60
C PHE A 115 5.01 -25.77 -26.55
N SER A 116 4.22 -26.82 -26.74
CA SER A 116 3.25 -27.34 -25.78
C SER A 116 4.00 -28.00 -24.63
N ASP A 117 3.78 -27.52 -23.41
CA ASP A 117 3.92 -28.36 -22.22
C ASP A 117 2.83 -28.01 -21.20
N ALA A 118 2.20 -29.04 -20.67
CA ALA A 118 1.11 -28.97 -19.72
C ALA A 118 1.70 -28.86 -18.31
N SER A 119 2.04 -27.65 -17.84
CA SER A 119 2.64 -27.50 -16.51
C SER A 119 2.56 -26.05 -15.96
N VAL A 120 2.02 -25.92 -14.74
CA VAL A 120 2.12 -24.77 -13.81
C VAL A 120 1.36 -23.48 -14.17
N LYS A 121 0.23 -23.24 -13.49
CA LYS A 121 -0.47 -21.93 -13.43
C LYS A 121 0.48 -20.88 -12.82
N LYS A 122 1.07 -20.02 -13.67
CA LYS A 122 2.17 -19.12 -13.29
C LYS A 122 1.64 -17.88 -12.54
N CYS A 123 2.09 -17.67 -11.31
CA CYS A 123 2.03 -16.34 -10.70
C CYS A 123 2.77 -15.36 -11.62
N SER A 124 2.14 -14.25 -12.04
CA SER A 124 2.75 -13.32 -13.00
C SER A 124 3.71 -12.37 -12.27
N ILE A 125 4.87 -12.92 -11.91
CA ILE A 125 6.05 -12.13 -11.59
C ILE A 125 6.70 -11.72 -12.92
N SER A 126 7.03 -10.45 -13.07
CA SER A 126 7.68 -9.91 -14.27
C SER A 126 8.71 -8.86 -13.91
N LYS A 127 9.79 -8.78 -14.68
CA LYS A 127 10.74 -7.67 -14.58
C LYS A 127 10.17 -6.40 -15.20
N CYS A 128 10.70 -5.26 -14.79
CA CYS A 128 10.41 -3.99 -15.45
C CYS A 128 10.88 -4.04 -16.90
N LYS A 129 10.07 -3.50 -17.81
CA LYS A 129 10.39 -3.43 -19.25
C LYS A 129 11.16 -2.17 -19.64
N ILE A 130 11.35 -1.25 -18.69
CA ILE A 130 12.11 -0.03 -18.93
C ILE A 130 13.59 -0.43 -18.96
N PRO A 131 14.36 -0.06 -20.00
CA PRO A 131 15.79 -0.32 -20.07
C PRO A 131 16.51 0.16 -18.81
N SER A 132 17.52 -0.59 -18.38
CA SER A 132 18.34 -0.27 -17.20
C SER A 132 17.65 -0.40 -15.83
N LEU A 133 16.37 -0.82 -15.79
CA LEU A 133 15.62 -1.09 -14.55
C LEU A 133 15.39 -2.60 -14.31
N ASP A 134 16.30 -3.45 -14.76
CA ASP A 134 16.20 -4.92 -14.64
C ASP A 134 16.13 -5.40 -13.17
N TYR A 135 16.61 -4.58 -12.24
CA TYR A 135 16.55 -4.79 -10.79
C TYR A 135 15.19 -4.45 -10.17
N VAL A 136 14.18 -4.12 -10.99
CA VAL A 136 12.81 -3.87 -10.54
C VAL A 136 11.90 -5.03 -10.95
N VAL A 137 11.21 -5.59 -9.97
CA VAL A 137 10.33 -6.74 -10.13
C VAL A 137 8.90 -6.36 -9.76
N PHE A 138 7.94 -6.79 -10.57
CA PHE A 138 6.51 -6.64 -10.32
C PHE A 138 5.88 -7.98 -10.02
N VAL A 139 5.11 -8.03 -8.94
CA VAL A 139 4.23 -9.16 -8.62
C VAL A 139 2.79 -8.73 -8.86
N LYS A 140 2.13 -9.35 -9.84
CA LYS A 140 0.73 -9.06 -10.17
C LYS A 140 -0.21 -9.80 -9.20
N GLY A 141 -1.12 -9.04 -8.60
CA GLY A 141 -2.27 -9.55 -7.85
C GLY A 141 -3.57 -9.48 -8.64
N SER A 142 -4.69 -9.68 -7.94
CA SER A 142 -6.04 -9.66 -8.53
C SER A 142 -7.01 -8.80 -7.72
N GLY A 143 -8.11 -8.37 -8.35
CA GLY A 143 -9.18 -7.58 -7.71
C GLY A 143 -9.58 -6.32 -8.50
N PRO A 144 -10.66 -5.62 -8.07
CA PRO A 144 -11.43 -5.86 -6.86
C PRO A 144 -12.32 -7.10 -6.96
N HIS A 145 -12.36 -7.90 -5.90
CA HIS A 145 -13.23 -9.07 -5.75
C HIS A 145 -14.45 -8.72 -4.91
N THR A 146 -15.60 -9.29 -5.27
CA THR A 146 -16.80 -9.24 -4.44
C THR A 146 -16.68 -10.24 -3.31
N ILE A 147 -16.94 -9.80 -2.09
CA ILE A 147 -16.81 -10.63 -0.88
C ILE A 147 -18.18 -10.82 -0.26
N ASP A 148 -18.53 -12.08 0.03
CA ASP A 148 -19.63 -12.38 0.92
C ASP A 148 -19.19 -12.27 2.38
N TYR A 149 -19.75 -11.29 3.08
CA TYR A 149 -19.46 -11.06 4.50
C TYR A 149 -20.31 -11.92 5.45
N GLY A 150 -21.16 -12.81 4.91
CA GLY A 150 -22.01 -13.70 5.69
C GLY A 150 -23.16 -12.99 6.41
N TYR A 151 -23.64 -11.88 5.83
CA TYR A 151 -24.70 -11.08 6.43
C TYR A 151 -26.02 -11.85 6.53
N LYS A 152 -26.60 -11.88 7.73
CA LYS A 152 -27.95 -12.38 8.00
C LYS A 152 -28.71 -11.32 8.78
N LYS A 153 -29.99 -11.12 8.44
CA LYS A 153 -30.84 -10.04 9.00
C LYS A 153 -30.87 -10.01 10.53
N ASP A 154 -30.82 -11.18 11.17
CA ASP A 154 -30.88 -11.31 12.65
C ASP A 154 -29.50 -11.46 13.31
N LYS A 155 -28.42 -11.54 12.51
CA LYS A 155 -27.05 -11.73 13.00
C LYS A 155 -26.04 -11.08 12.03
N PRO A 156 -25.80 -9.76 12.15
CA PRO A 156 -24.77 -9.10 11.36
C PRO A 156 -23.37 -9.66 11.71
N PRO A 157 -22.41 -9.65 10.76
CA PRO A 157 -21.05 -10.06 11.05
C PRO A 157 -20.42 -9.16 12.09
N LYS A 158 -19.50 -9.71 12.89
CA LYS A 158 -18.64 -8.92 13.77
C LYS A 158 -17.69 -8.07 12.92
N GLU A 159 -17.37 -6.88 13.39
CA GLU A 159 -16.69 -5.88 12.59
C GLU A 159 -15.45 -5.33 13.31
N VAL A 160 -14.42 -5.00 12.52
CA VAL A 160 -13.23 -4.28 12.96
C VAL A 160 -13.01 -3.10 12.05
N ILE A 161 -12.77 -1.94 12.65
CA ILE A 161 -12.42 -0.71 11.92
C ILE A 161 -10.94 -0.47 12.09
N VAL A 162 -10.26 -0.29 10.96
CA VAL A 162 -8.83 0.02 10.92
C VAL A 162 -8.59 1.46 10.47
N SER A 163 -7.42 1.99 10.82
CA SER A 163 -6.97 3.29 10.32
C SER A 163 -6.77 3.26 8.80
N ARG A 164 -6.90 4.43 8.16
CA ARG A 164 -6.63 4.62 6.73
C ARG A 164 -5.29 4.03 6.28
N LYS A 165 -4.21 4.30 7.01
CA LYS A 165 -2.87 3.78 6.70
C LYS A 165 -2.80 2.25 6.77
N CYS A 166 -3.49 1.66 7.75
CA CYS A 166 -3.58 0.21 7.87
C CYS A 166 -4.37 -0.38 6.70
N ALA A 167 -5.49 0.23 6.33
CA ALA A 167 -6.29 -0.21 5.18
C ALA A 167 -5.48 -0.18 3.87
N GLU A 168 -4.72 0.88 3.60
CA GLU A 168 -3.84 0.96 2.44
C GLU A 168 -2.75 -0.12 2.41
N ALA A 169 -2.32 -0.61 3.58
CA ALA A 169 -1.38 -1.73 3.67
C ALA A 169 -2.09 -3.07 3.46
N VAL A 170 -3.29 -3.25 4.02
CA VAL A 170 -4.12 -4.46 3.86
C VAL A 170 -4.53 -4.68 2.41
N LEU A 171 -4.91 -3.60 1.73
CA LEU A 171 -5.23 -3.63 0.30
C LEU A 171 -4.00 -3.92 -0.58
N ARG A 172 -2.79 -3.86 -0.02
CA ARG A 172 -1.51 -4.27 -0.64
C ARG A 172 -1.01 -5.64 -0.14
N GLY A 173 -1.84 -6.41 0.56
CA GLY A 173 -1.55 -7.77 1.01
C GLY A 173 -1.15 -7.92 2.49
N ALA A 174 -1.01 -6.83 3.25
CA ALA A 174 -0.58 -6.92 4.65
C ALA A 174 -1.68 -7.45 5.59
N HIS A 175 -1.34 -8.17 6.65
CA HIS A 175 -2.27 -8.47 7.75
C HIS A 175 -2.58 -7.20 8.57
N VAL A 176 -3.59 -7.25 9.45
CA VAL A 176 -3.90 -6.13 10.34
C VAL A 176 -3.10 -6.29 11.63
N TYR A 177 -2.33 -5.27 11.98
CA TYR A 177 -1.56 -5.22 13.22
C TYR A 177 -2.27 -4.37 14.27
N VAL A 178 -2.00 -4.65 15.54
CA VAL A 178 -2.61 -3.99 16.70
C VAL A 178 -2.64 -2.45 16.60
N PRO A 179 -1.54 -1.74 16.24
CA PRO A 179 -1.57 -0.28 16.12
C PRO A 179 -2.55 0.25 15.07
N GLY A 180 -2.91 -0.59 14.09
CA GLY A 180 -3.81 -0.23 13.01
C GLY A 180 -5.29 -0.32 13.37
N VAL A 181 -5.64 -1.01 14.47
CA VAL A 181 -7.03 -1.23 14.90
C VAL A 181 -7.54 -0.02 15.69
N LEU A 182 -8.68 0.53 15.27
CA LEU A 182 -9.33 1.69 15.90
C LEU A 182 -10.57 1.30 16.69
N ALA A 183 -11.45 0.46 16.12
CA ALA A 183 -12.68 0.03 16.77
C ALA A 183 -12.96 -1.44 16.47
N CYS A 184 -13.75 -2.09 17.33
CA CYS A 184 -14.06 -3.50 17.22
C CYS A 184 -15.43 -3.79 17.84
N SER A 185 -16.18 -4.72 17.27
CA SER A 185 -17.42 -5.21 17.85
C SER A 185 -17.24 -5.71 19.27
N ALA A 186 -18.31 -5.60 20.08
CA ALA A 186 -18.34 -6.17 21.41
C ALA A 186 -18.13 -7.70 21.37
N HIS A 187 -17.52 -8.24 22.42
CA HIS A 187 -17.35 -9.69 22.63
C HIS A 187 -16.64 -10.43 21.49
N VAL A 188 -15.72 -9.75 20.80
CA VAL A 188 -14.84 -10.39 19.81
C VAL A 188 -13.76 -11.20 20.52
N GLU A 189 -13.72 -12.50 20.23
CA GLU A 189 -12.76 -13.47 20.78
C GLU A 189 -11.80 -13.97 19.70
N LYS A 190 -10.65 -14.52 20.11
CA LYS A 190 -9.67 -15.09 19.19
C LYS A 190 -10.28 -16.24 18.37
N GLY A 191 -9.98 -16.28 17.08
CA GLY A 191 -10.43 -17.32 16.14
C GLY A 191 -11.73 -16.98 15.43
N GLU A 192 -12.35 -15.83 15.72
CA GLU A 192 -13.56 -15.39 15.04
C GLU A 192 -13.27 -14.67 13.73
N THR A 193 -14.09 -14.95 12.71
CA THR A 193 -14.10 -14.21 11.45
C THR A 193 -14.81 -12.87 11.62
N VAL A 194 -14.16 -11.80 11.18
CA VAL A 194 -14.67 -10.43 11.25
C VAL A 194 -14.60 -9.73 9.90
N ALA A 195 -15.58 -8.88 9.62
CA ALA A 195 -15.56 -7.95 8.50
C ALA A 195 -14.66 -6.75 8.84
N VAL A 196 -13.77 -6.38 7.94
CA VAL A 196 -12.82 -5.28 8.13
C VAL A 196 -13.21 -4.09 7.29
N SER A 197 -13.40 -2.95 7.94
CA SER A 197 -13.76 -1.67 7.30
C SER A 197 -12.75 -0.58 7.64
N VAL A 198 -12.76 0.48 6.82
CA VAL A 198 -11.82 1.59 6.95
C VAL A 198 -12.46 2.76 7.68
N SER A 199 -11.71 3.35 8.61
CA SER A 199 -12.03 4.66 9.15
C SER A 199 -11.57 5.77 8.20
N VAL A 200 -12.52 6.58 7.74
CA VAL A 200 -12.30 7.70 6.83
C VAL A 200 -12.64 9.00 7.56
N GLU A 201 -11.86 10.05 7.30
CA GLU A 201 -12.12 11.39 7.84
C GLU A 201 -13.42 11.95 7.26
N GLN A 202 -14.29 12.46 8.12
CA GLN A 202 -15.56 13.07 7.72
C GLN A 202 -15.57 14.57 8.07
N PRO A 203 -16.31 15.38 7.31
CA PRO A 203 -16.53 16.78 7.64
C PRO A 203 -17.33 16.89 8.94
N GLY A 204 -16.76 17.60 9.91
CA GLY A 204 -17.40 17.96 11.16
C GLY A 204 -18.40 19.11 10.99
N THR A 205 -19.24 19.32 12.00
CA THR A 205 -20.19 20.46 12.06
C THR A 205 -19.50 21.82 12.15
N ASP A 206 -18.23 21.83 12.52
CA ASP A 206 -17.34 23.00 12.62
C ASP A 206 -16.60 23.32 11.30
N GLY A 207 -16.87 22.59 10.22
CA GLY A 207 -16.12 22.71 8.96
C GLY A 207 -14.71 22.11 9.02
N GLY A 208 -14.32 21.54 10.16
CA GLY A 208 -13.11 20.75 10.33
C GLY A 208 -13.27 19.35 9.75
N TRP A 209 -12.16 18.64 9.61
CA TRP A 209 -12.15 17.24 9.16
C TRP A 209 -11.61 16.37 10.27
N GLY A 210 -12.32 15.31 10.60
CA GLY A 210 -11.97 14.47 11.72
C GLY A 210 -12.33 13.02 11.50
N VAL A 211 -11.56 12.14 12.10
CA VAL A 211 -11.95 10.75 12.27
C VAL A 211 -12.93 10.69 13.44
N GLY A 212 -14.19 10.33 13.18
CA GLY A 212 -15.23 10.21 14.22
C GLY A 212 -15.00 9.08 15.24
N PHE A 213 -13.85 8.39 15.18
CA PHE A 213 -13.52 7.24 16.01
C PHE A 213 -12.32 7.52 16.91
N THR A 214 -12.52 7.37 18.21
CA THR A 214 -11.42 7.19 19.16
C THR A 214 -10.99 5.73 19.22
N ARG A 215 -9.68 5.48 19.37
CA ARG A 215 -9.16 4.11 19.54
C ARG A 215 -9.82 3.44 20.75
N GLY A 216 -10.37 2.24 20.57
CA GLY A 216 -11.09 1.48 21.60
C GLY A 216 -12.61 1.56 21.50
N THR A 217 -13.16 2.31 20.55
CA THR A 217 -14.62 2.39 20.32
C THR A 217 -15.24 1.00 20.15
N VAL A 218 -16.37 0.76 20.81
CA VAL A 218 -17.12 -0.49 20.73
C VAL A 218 -18.19 -0.34 19.66
N LEU A 219 -18.23 -1.27 18.72
CA LEU A 219 -19.25 -1.31 17.67
C LEU A 219 -20.40 -2.21 18.11
N GLN A 220 -21.63 -1.69 18.04
CA GLN A 220 -22.83 -2.47 18.39
C GLN A 220 -23.39 -3.22 17.18
N GLY A 221 -23.06 -2.77 15.95
CA GLY A 221 -23.46 -3.46 14.72
C GLY A 221 -24.95 -3.33 14.36
N SER A 222 -25.75 -2.65 15.18
CA SER A 222 -27.15 -2.30 14.92
C SER A 222 -27.26 -1.02 14.10
N GLN A 223 -28.41 -0.79 13.46
CA GLN A 223 -28.71 0.47 12.77
C GLN A 223 -28.79 1.68 13.71
N THR A 224 -28.93 1.44 15.01
CA THR A 224 -28.88 2.46 16.06
C THR A 224 -27.45 2.90 16.39
N ASP A 225 -26.43 2.19 15.89
CA ASP A 225 -25.05 2.61 16.00
C ASP A 225 -24.84 3.87 15.16
N ARG A 226 -24.36 4.94 15.81
CA ARG A 226 -24.09 6.24 15.19
C ARG A 226 -23.26 6.10 13.92
N TYR A 227 -22.35 5.12 13.89
CA TYR A 227 -21.38 4.91 12.81
C TYR A 227 -21.81 3.81 11.83
N HIS A 228 -23.07 3.36 11.88
CA HIS A 228 -23.55 2.25 11.06
C HIS A 228 -23.46 2.57 9.56
N PHE A 229 -24.02 3.70 9.16
CA PHE A 229 -24.14 4.13 7.75
C PHE A 229 -22.86 4.75 7.19
N GLU A 230 -22.02 5.33 8.06
CA GLU A 230 -20.75 5.97 7.70
C GLU A 230 -19.74 5.03 7.03
N ARG A 231 -19.98 3.71 7.09
CA ARG A 231 -19.06 2.65 6.67
C ARG A 231 -19.52 1.89 5.44
N ASN A 232 -20.68 2.25 4.90
CA ASN A 232 -21.25 1.63 3.71
C ASN A 232 -20.25 1.74 2.55
N GLY A 233 -19.93 0.61 1.93
CA GLY A 233 -18.99 0.57 0.80
C GLY A 233 -17.51 0.67 1.16
N LEU A 234 -17.14 0.66 2.45
CA LEU A 234 -15.75 0.80 2.91
C LEU A 234 -15.16 -0.50 3.49
N TYR A 235 -15.71 -1.65 3.11
CA TYR A 235 -15.23 -2.96 3.59
C TYR A 235 -14.13 -3.50 2.68
N ILE A 236 -12.97 -3.79 3.25
CA ILE A 236 -11.74 -4.15 2.50
C ILE A 236 -11.42 -5.65 2.52
N GLY A 237 -12.16 -6.42 3.32
CA GLY A 237 -12.02 -7.87 3.40
C GLY A 237 -12.46 -8.47 4.73
N GLN A 238 -12.35 -9.79 4.85
CA GLN A 238 -12.53 -10.54 6.08
C GLN A 238 -11.18 -11.04 6.62
N GLY A 239 -11.09 -11.12 7.94
CA GLY A 239 -9.94 -11.68 8.63
C GLY A 239 -10.35 -12.48 9.85
N THR A 240 -9.47 -13.39 10.27
CA THR A 240 -9.61 -14.16 11.51
C THR A 240 -8.88 -13.41 12.61
N THR A 241 -9.56 -13.21 13.73
CA THR A 241 -8.99 -12.54 14.89
C THR A 241 -7.91 -13.40 15.55
N MET A 242 -6.74 -12.83 15.76
CA MET A 242 -5.59 -13.51 16.38
C MET A 242 -5.51 -13.27 17.89
N MET A 243 -6.34 -12.37 18.40
CA MET A 243 -6.47 -12.00 19.81
C MET A 243 -7.89 -11.48 20.08
N SER A 244 -8.30 -11.49 21.35
CA SER A 244 -9.58 -10.92 21.77
C SER A 244 -9.57 -9.38 21.68
N ARG A 245 -10.76 -8.76 21.78
CA ARG A 245 -10.88 -7.29 21.87
C ARG A 245 -10.00 -6.71 22.98
N ALA A 246 -9.99 -7.32 24.15
CA ALA A 246 -9.16 -6.86 25.26
C ALA A 246 -7.67 -6.88 24.90
N GLY A 247 -7.22 -7.92 24.18
CA GLY A 247 -5.86 -7.99 23.64
C GLY A 247 -5.56 -6.85 22.68
N MET A 248 -6.41 -6.64 21.66
CA MET A 248 -6.21 -5.63 20.60
C MET A 248 -6.02 -4.20 21.12
N PHE A 249 -6.58 -3.87 22.28
CA PHE A 249 -6.49 -2.51 22.84
C PHE A 249 -5.59 -2.38 24.08
N ARG A 250 -5.04 -3.49 24.60
CA ARG A 250 -4.09 -3.47 25.73
C ARG A 250 -2.64 -3.60 25.29
N VAL A 251 -2.37 -4.40 24.27
CA VAL A 251 -0.99 -4.61 23.80
C VAL A 251 -0.58 -3.50 22.82
N SER A 252 0.73 -3.28 22.68
CA SER A 252 1.31 -2.29 21.77
C SER A 252 1.58 -2.84 20.38
N GLU A 253 1.79 -4.15 20.25
CA GLU A 253 2.21 -4.80 19.00
C GLU A 253 1.63 -6.20 18.83
N GLY A 254 1.82 -6.78 17.64
CA GLY A 254 1.31 -8.09 17.26
C GLY A 254 0.29 -8.05 16.12
N VAL A 255 0.03 -9.22 15.55
CA VAL A 255 -0.99 -9.42 14.51
C VAL A 255 -2.36 -9.43 15.19
N ALA A 256 -3.23 -8.47 14.85
CA ALA A 256 -4.60 -8.43 15.37
C ALA A 256 -5.53 -9.31 14.53
N LEU A 257 -5.45 -9.23 13.20
CA LEU A 257 -6.26 -10.03 12.28
C LEU A 257 -5.40 -10.66 11.20
N ASP A 258 -5.59 -11.95 10.99
CA ASP A 258 -5.09 -12.67 9.83
C ASP A 258 -6.09 -12.59 8.67
N MET A 259 -5.76 -11.77 7.66
CA MET A 259 -6.62 -11.42 6.55
C MET A 259 -6.52 -12.46 5.42
N HIS A 260 -7.62 -13.20 5.17
CA HIS A 260 -7.68 -14.32 4.22
C HIS A 260 -8.65 -14.12 3.04
N ASN A 261 -9.64 -13.22 3.15
CA ASN A 261 -10.53 -12.88 2.04
C ASN A 261 -10.50 -11.37 1.79
N ARG A 262 -9.92 -10.92 0.68
CA ARG A 262 -9.60 -9.50 0.45
C ARG A 262 -10.13 -9.02 -0.88
N VAL A 263 -10.53 -7.75 -0.91
CA VAL A 263 -10.99 -7.12 -2.15
C VAL A 263 -9.86 -7.14 -3.18
N PHE A 264 -8.64 -6.88 -2.75
CA PHE A 264 -7.45 -7.05 -3.58
C PHE A 264 -6.59 -8.16 -3.01
N ASN A 265 -6.32 -9.17 -3.84
CA ASN A 265 -5.47 -10.28 -3.46
C ASN A 265 -4.04 -9.98 -3.94
N LEU A 266 -3.19 -9.55 -3.01
CA LEU A 266 -1.74 -9.41 -3.20
C LEU A 266 -1.01 -10.17 -2.08
N PRO A 267 0.15 -10.80 -2.39
CA PRO A 267 0.88 -11.55 -1.40
C PRO A 267 1.46 -10.63 -0.32
N SER A 268 1.52 -11.15 0.90
CA SER A 268 2.20 -10.49 2.02
C SER A 268 3.70 -10.68 1.87
N PHE A 269 4.44 -9.58 1.80
CA PHE A 269 5.91 -9.56 1.72
C PHE A 269 6.59 -9.31 3.07
N ARG A 270 5.85 -9.38 4.17
CA ARG A 270 6.44 -9.26 5.50
C ARG A 270 7.38 -10.45 5.75
N ASP A 271 8.60 -10.14 6.22
CA ASP A 271 9.64 -11.11 6.56
C ASP A 271 10.04 -12.04 5.38
N LEU A 272 9.72 -11.65 4.15
CA LEU A 272 10.20 -12.32 2.94
C LEU A 272 11.48 -11.65 2.45
N LEU A 273 12.51 -12.47 2.22
CA LEU A 273 13.73 -12.06 1.53
C LEU A 273 14.33 -10.77 2.11
N GLU A 274 14.39 -10.70 3.44
CA GLU A 274 14.81 -9.49 4.15
C GLU A 274 16.22 -9.06 3.71
N GLY A 275 16.33 -7.81 3.27
CA GLY A 275 17.57 -7.24 2.73
C GLY A 275 17.88 -7.59 1.28
N ASP A 276 17.27 -8.63 0.69
CA ASP A 276 17.33 -8.93 -0.76
C ASP A 276 16.31 -8.07 -1.54
N ILE A 277 15.18 -7.72 -0.91
CA ILE A 277 14.10 -6.95 -1.53
C ILE A 277 13.68 -5.74 -0.72
N PHE A 278 13.13 -4.72 -1.40
CA PHE A 278 12.53 -3.55 -0.79
C PHE A 278 11.26 -3.14 -1.54
N LEU A 279 10.11 -3.10 -0.85
CA LEU A 279 8.85 -2.64 -1.46
C LEU A 279 8.91 -1.13 -1.69
N GLN A 280 8.81 -0.71 -2.95
CA GLN A 280 8.93 0.69 -3.31
C GLN A 280 8.12 1.00 -4.57
N ASN A 281 7.43 2.14 -4.58
CA ASN A 281 6.69 2.56 -5.77
C ASN A 281 7.67 2.87 -6.92
N LEU A 282 7.31 2.45 -8.13
CA LEU A 282 8.12 2.65 -9.34
C LEU A 282 8.63 4.09 -9.53
N PRO A 283 7.82 5.16 -9.39
CA PRO A 283 8.31 6.54 -9.55
C PRO A 283 9.43 6.91 -8.59
N SER A 284 9.46 6.32 -7.38
CA SER A 284 10.55 6.56 -6.43
C SER A 284 11.84 5.85 -6.83
N ILE A 285 11.75 4.71 -7.49
CA ILE A 285 12.91 3.98 -8.03
C ILE A 285 13.45 4.75 -9.24
N ILE A 286 12.57 5.16 -10.16
CA ILE A 286 12.93 5.97 -11.33
C ILE A 286 13.62 7.26 -10.89
N ALA A 287 13.14 7.95 -9.84
CA ALA A 287 13.78 9.16 -9.35
C ALA A 287 15.23 8.94 -8.90
N ALA A 288 15.53 7.81 -8.24
CA ALA A 288 16.90 7.48 -7.85
C ALA A 288 17.76 7.07 -9.06
N HIS A 289 17.16 6.39 -10.04
CA HIS A 289 17.85 6.01 -11.27
C HIS A 289 18.17 7.23 -12.15
N ALA A 290 17.24 8.18 -12.27
CA ALA A 290 17.40 9.41 -13.04
C ALA A 290 18.42 10.38 -12.43
N LEU A 291 18.74 10.23 -11.14
CA LEU A 291 19.85 10.92 -10.51
C LEU A 291 21.21 10.44 -11.05
N ASP A 292 21.27 9.22 -11.59
CA ASP A 292 22.46 8.56 -12.15
C ASP A 292 23.71 8.66 -11.25
N PRO A 293 23.61 8.20 -9.98
CA PRO A 293 24.70 8.36 -9.02
C PRO A 293 25.89 7.44 -9.36
N GLN A 294 27.09 8.02 -9.45
CA GLN A 294 28.30 7.28 -9.83
C GLN A 294 29.11 6.80 -8.63
N GLU A 295 29.89 5.72 -8.83
CA GLU A 295 30.83 5.22 -7.81
C GLU A 295 31.83 6.33 -7.40
N GLY A 296 31.98 6.54 -6.10
CA GLY A 296 32.91 7.53 -5.53
C GLY A 296 32.33 8.94 -5.36
N GLU A 297 31.11 9.20 -5.84
CA GLU A 297 30.45 10.49 -5.63
C GLU A 297 30.04 10.71 -4.17
N LYS A 298 29.72 11.97 -3.87
CA LYS A 298 29.18 12.40 -2.60
C LYS A 298 27.80 13.03 -2.80
N ILE A 299 26.78 12.38 -2.28
CA ILE A 299 25.37 12.70 -2.55
C ILE A 299 24.63 13.05 -1.26
N LEU A 300 23.77 14.06 -1.31
CA LEU A 300 22.93 14.48 -0.20
C LEU A 300 21.45 14.20 -0.49
N ASP A 301 20.82 13.36 0.31
CA ASP A 301 19.37 13.16 0.38
C ASP A 301 18.81 13.95 1.56
N MET A 302 18.22 15.13 1.29
CA MET A 302 17.76 16.06 2.33
C MET A 302 16.49 15.61 3.09
N CYS A 303 15.74 14.65 2.55
CA CYS A 303 14.45 14.18 3.06
C CYS A 303 14.40 12.65 3.01
N ALA A 304 15.38 12.03 3.65
CA ALA A 304 15.73 10.64 3.45
C ALA A 304 14.71 9.66 4.04
N ALA A 305 14.09 9.97 5.19
CA ALA A 305 13.34 8.96 5.92
C ALA A 305 12.06 8.51 5.19
N PRO A 306 11.78 7.20 5.10
CA PRO A 306 12.41 6.07 5.82
C PRO A 306 13.64 5.43 5.14
N GLY A 307 14.17 5.99 4.06
CA GLY A 307 15.46 5.58 3.46
C GLY A 307 15.35 4.85 2.12
N GLY A 308 14.15 4.78 1.52
CA GLY A 308 13.94 4.01 0.29
C GLY A 308 14.71 4.54 -0.93
N LYS A 309 14.87 5.85 -1.07
CA LYS A 309 15.67 6.46 -2.16
C LYS A 309 17.15 6.46 -1.81
N THR A 310 17.49 6.82 -0.58
CA THR A 310 18.84 6.75 -0.03
C THR A 310 19.49 5.37 -0.25
N THR A 311 18.79 4.29 0.07
CA THR A 311 19.27 2.91 -0.18
C THR A 311 19.36 2.58 -1.66
N ALA A 312 18.45 3.10 -2.49
CA ALA A 312 18.53 2.91 -3.94
C ALA A 312 19.78 3.59 -4.52
N ILE A 313 20.09 4.81 -4.08
CA ILE A 313 21.28 5.56 -4.46
C ILE A 313 22.55 4.78 -4.05
N ALA A 314 22.63 4.34 -2.79
CA ALA A 314 23.78 3.56 -2.32
C ALA A 314 24.00 2.27 -3.12
N ILE A 315 22.91 1.58 -3.49
CA ILE A 315 22.96 0.37 -4.32
C ILE A 315 23.42 0.66 -5.75
N LEU A 316 22.96 1.76 -6.35
CA LEU A 316 23.39 2.20 -7.69
C LEU A 316 24.88 2.58 -7.71
N MET A 317 25.37 3.23 -6.64
CA MET A 317 26.80 3.53 -6.43
C MET A 317 27.63 2.30 -6.05
N LYS A 318 27.05 1.09 -6.07
CA LYS A 318 27.66 -0.17 -5.62
C LYS A 318 28.30 -0.10 -4.23
N ASP A 319 27.69 0.68 -3.33
CA ASP A 319 28.20 0.96 -1.98
C ASP A 319 29.61 1.61 -1.96
N LYS A 320 29.99 2.32 -3.04
CA LYS A 320 31.26 3.05 -3.15
C LYS A 320 31.00 4.54 -3.31
N GLY A 321 31.45 5.32 -2.34
CA GLY A 321 31.22 6.76 -2.27
C GLY A 321 30.59 7.15 -0.95
N GLU A 322 29.91 8.29 -0.91
CA GLU A 322 29.35 8.85 0.32
C GLU A 322 27.91 9.30 0.10
N VAL A 323 26.96 8.72 0.84
CA VAL A 323 25.57 9.19 0.85
C VAL A 323 25.28 9.82 2.21
N ILE A 324 24.99 11.12 2.19
CA ILE A 324 24.53 11.89 3.32
C ILE A 324 23.00 11.87 3.32
N ALA A 325 22.39 11.29 4.33
CA ALA A 325 20.94 11.18 4.46
C ALA A 325 20.45 12.06 5.59
N ALA A 326 19.53 12.98 5.33
CA ALA A 326 19.02 13.92 6.31
C ALA A 326 17.50 13.89 6.41
N ASP A 327 16.96 14.12 7.59
CA ASP A 327 15.52 14.32 7.79
C ASP A 327 15.28 15.25 8.98
N ARG A 328 14.18 16.01 8.92
CA ARG A 328 13.79 16.95 9.98
C ARG A 328 13.21 16.23 11.21
N SER A 329 12.58 15.08 11.02
CA SER A 329 11.82 14.42 12.07
C SER A 329 12.67 13.38 12.81
N HIS A 330 13.01 13.66 14.08
CA HIS A 330 13.72 12.73 14.95
C HIS A 330 13.15 11.30 14.93
N ASN A 331 11.83 11.16 15.05
CA ASN A 331 11.16 9.86 15.04
C ASN A 331 11.30 9.11 13.71
N LYS A 332 11.43 9.83 12.59
CA LYS A 332 11.56 9.21 11.26
C LYS A 332 13.00 8.82 10.96
N VAL A 333 13.97 9.55 11.50
CA VAL A 333 15.40 9.22 11.37
C VAL A 333 15.69 7.86 12.01
N HIS A 334 15.03 7.52 13.12
CA HIS A 334 15.14 6.19 13.74
C HIS A 334 14.60 5.06 12.85
N LEU A 335 13.76 5.39 11.85
CA LEU A 335 13.25 4.43 10.86
C LEU A 335 14.15 4.27 9.64
N LEU A 336 15.28 5.01 9.55
CA LEU A 336 16.29 4.81 8.52
C LEU A 336 16.98 3.46 8.77
N ASN A 337 16.35 2.38 8.30
CA ASN A 337 16.94 1.05 8.32
C ASN A 337 17.79 0.88 7.05
N LEU A 338 19.01 1.42 7.09
CA LEU A 338 19.96 1.34 5.98
C LEU A 338 20.72 0.03 6.12
N ALA A 339 20.40 -0.94 5.25
CA ALA A 339 20.97 -2.28 5.27
C ALA A 339 22.51 -2.25 5.25
N GLY A 340 23.14 -2.39 6.42
CA GLY A 340 24.58 -2.60 6.57
C GLY A 340 25.46 -1.36 6.62
N ALA A 341 24.90 -0.15 6.71
CA ALA A 341 25.71 1.08 6.76
C ALA A 341 25.84 1.60 8.21
N GLN A 342 27.05 2.00 8.61
CA GLN A 342 27.28 2.62 9.92
C GLN A 342 26.55 3.97 9.98
N ILE A 343 25.53 4.06 10.82
CA ILE A 343 24.77 5.29 11.03
C ILE A 343 25.57 6.20 11.95
N HIS A 344 26.31 7.15 11.38
CA HIS A 344 26.81 8.29 12.16
C HIS A 344 25.74 9.38 12.18
N MET A 345 24.96 9.44 13.26
CA MET A 345 24.04 10.55 13.52
C MET A 345 24.86 11.77 13.95
N PHE A 346 25.00 12.75 13.07
CA PHE A 346 25.53 14.06 13.45
C PHE A 346 24.38 14.94 13.95
N HIS A 347 24.49 15.38 15.19
CA HIS A 347 23.73 16.52 15.69
C HIS A 347 24.53 17.78 15.31
N ASN A 348 24.00 18.60 14.41
CA ASN A 348 24.36 20.02 14.28
C ASN A 348 25.80 20.45 13.90
N ASP A 349 26.60 19.65 13.19
CA ASP A 349 27.99 20.05 12.85
C ASP A 349 28.30 20.21 11.34
N PHE A 350 27.32 20.55 10.49
CA PHE A 350 27.61 21.12 9.16
C PHE A 350 27.46 22.64 9.18
N ILE A 351 28.62 23.29 9.08
CA ILE A 351 28.87 24.74 9.09
C ILE A 351 27.86 25.46 8.17
N LYS A 352 26.95 26.25 8.76
CA LYS A 352 25.87 27.13 8.20
C LYS A 352 24.40 26.69 8.31
N TRP A 353 24.04 25.54 8.88
CA TRP A 353 22.62 25.10 8.97
C TRP A 353 22.03 25.05 10.39
N ARG A 354 22.54 25.86 11.34
CA ARG A 354 22.12 25.90 12.76
C ARG A 354 20.62 26.18 13.03
N HIS A 355 19.86 26.64 12.04
CA HIS A 355 18.43 26.99 12.21
C HIS A 355 17.45 25.88 11.83
N LEU A 356 17.94 24.75 11.32
CA LEU A 356 17.09 23.64 10.90
C LEU A 356 17.44 22.42 11.76
N ASN A 357 16.49 21.99 12.60
CA ASN A 357 16.55 20.75 13.37
C ASN A 357 16.60 19.55 12.41
N THR A 358 17.76 19.31 11.80
CA THR A 358 17.99 18.32 10.76
C THR A 358 19.04 17.34 11.27
N ILE A 359 18.70 16.06 11.33
CA ILE A 359 19.68 15.03 11.65
C ILE A 359 20.32 14.55 10.36
N VAL A 360 21.64 14.46 10.35
CA VAL A 360 22.42 14.01 9.22
C VAL A 360 23.01 12.64 9.55
N VAL A 361 22.75 11.66 8.70
CA VAL A 361 23.32 10.31 8.72
C VAL A 361 24.34 10.23 7.60
N LYS A 362 25.59 9.96 7.94
CA LYS A 362 26.66 9.80 6.97
C LYS A 362 26.94 8.31 6.78
N LEU A 363 26.72 7.80 5.56
CA LEU A 363 27.07 6.42 5.23
C LEU A 363 28.53 6.40 4.74
N TYR A 364 29.36 5.63 5.43
CA TYR A 364 30.72 5.33 4.99
C TYR A 364 30.89 3.84 4.79
N LYS A 365 31.56 3.49 3.70
CA LYS A 365 32.43 2.32 3.67
C LYS A 365 33.62 2.64 2.77
N LEU A 366 34.82 2.52 3.36
CA LEU A 366 36.11 2.76 2.70
C LEU A 366 36.41 1.66 1.69
#